data_AF-A0A7J7T9V5-F1
#
_entry.id   AF-A0A7J7T9V5-F1
#
_cell.length_a   1.000
_cell.length_b   1.000
_cell.length_c   1.000
_cell.angle_alpha   90.00
_cell.angle_beta   90.00
_cell.angle_gamma   90.00
#
_symmetry.space_group_name_H-M   'P 1'
#
loop_
_entity.id
_entity.type
_entity.pdbx_description
1 polymer ?
#
loop_
_entity_poly.entity_id
_entity_poly.type
_entity_poly.pdbx_seq_one_letter_code
_entity_poly.pdbx_strand_id
1 'polypeptide(L)'
;MWTLALSVAFLEAAQACLFCRLPAHGLSGRLARLCSQIEAQWKDCEASWNFSTFALDEESMNKVTEKTHRVLRVMEIKRSFSSLPLYWQWLQKTKFPEYNREALCSPACWGSTILYNCSTCEGFEVLCWPQKRCFPGSHDLREARILLLCVFGTILLLGVLSLVVEFHFLEAKIDLRRR
;
A
#
# COMPACT_ATOMS: atom_id res chain seq x y z
N MET A 1 38.48 7.31 -38.51
CA MET A 1 37.67 6.30 -37.83
C MET A 1 36.36 6.95 -37.42
N TRP A 2 35.26 6.63 -38.11
CA TRP A 2 33.92 7.15 -37.80
C TRP A 2 33.16 6.06 -37.04
N THR A 3 32.90 6.27 -35.75
CA THR A 3 32.00 5.42 -35.00
C THR A 3 30.59 5.97 -35.12
N LEU A 4 29.78 5.31 -35.95
CA LEU A 4 28.32 5.48 -35.96
C LEU A 4 27.77 4.93 -34.64
N ALA A 5 27.48 5.81 -33.69
CA ALA A 5 26.67 5.47 -32.54
C ALA A 5 25.21 5.37 -33.00
N LEU A 6 24.78 4.15 -33.34
CA LEU A 6 23.36 3.83 -33.50
C LEU A 6 22.71 3.84 -32.11
N SER A 7 22.27 5.01 -31.66
CA SER A 7 21.32 5.10 -30.55
C SER A 7 19.97 4.58 -31.05
N VAL A 8 19.69 3.31 -30.76
CA VAL A 8 18.35 2.75 -30.90
C VAL A 8 17.45 3.50 -29.92
N ALA A 9 16.54 4.30 -30.46
CA ALA A 9 15.43 4.85 -29.68
C ALA A 9 14.52 3.66 -29.31
N PHE A 10 14.58 3.19 -28.06
CA PHE A 10 13.53 2.35 -27.52
C PHE A 10 12.26 3.20 -27.48
N LEU A 11 11.31 2.90 -28.37
CA LEU A 11 9.92 3.32 -28.17
C LEU A 11 9.42 2.56 -26.93
N GLU A 12 9.59 3.19 -25.78
CA GLU A 12 8.91 2.83 -24.53
C GLU A 12 7.40 3.00 -24.78
N ALA A 13 6.76 1.93 -25.25
CA ALA A 13 5.31 1.85 -25.23
C ALA A 13 4.91 1.96 -23.76
N ALA A 14 4.12 2.98 -23.41
CA ALA A 14 3.61 3.15 -22.06
C ALA A 14 2.88 1.86 -21.63
N GLN A 15 3.53 1.07 -20.78
CA GLN A 15 3.02 -0.22 -20.35
C GLN A 15 2.51 -0.06 -18.92
N ALA A 16 1.21 -0.29 -18.72
CA ALA A 16 0.65 -0.48 -17.38
C ALA A 16 1.50 -1.45 -16.56
N CYS A 17 1.59 -1.26 -15.23
CA CYS A 17 2.28 -2.19 -14.31
C CYS A 17 1.94 -3.67 -14.56
N LEU A 18 0.71 -3.94 -15.00
CA LEU A 18 0.18 -5.26 -15.36
C LEU A 18 0.93 -5.94 -16.52
N PHE A 19 1.58 -5.15 -17.37
CA PHE A 19 2.31 -5.61 -18.55
C PHE A 19 3.83 -5.58 -18.34
N CYS A 20 4.31 -4.88 -17.31
CA CYS A 20 5.74 -4.73 -17.01
C CYS A 20 6.43 -6.04 -16.65
N ARG A 21 5.75 -6.92 -15.92
CA ARG A 21 6.27 -8.24 -15.54
C ARG A 21 5.32 -9.33 -16.00
N LEU A 22 5.91 -10.38 -16.58
CA LEU A 22 5.26 -11.58 -17.15
C LEU A 22 4.77 -11.42 -18.60
N PRO A 23 5.68 -11.28 -19.58
CA PRO A 23 5.32 -11.39 -21.00
C PRO A 23 4.73 -12.77 -21.36
N ALA A 24 4.99 -13.80 -20.54
CA ALA A 24 4.58 -15.19 -20.77
C ALA A 24 3.05 -15.41 -20.88
N HIS A 25 2.24 -14.55 -20.26
CA HIS A 25 0.78 -14.72 -20.26
C HIS A 25 0.08 -14.11 -21.47
N GLY A 26 0.82 -13.41 -22.35
CA GLY A 26 0.26 -12.74 -23.52
C GLY A 26 -0.87 -11.77 -23.17
N LEU A 27 -0.77 -11.11 -21.99
CA LEU A 27 -1.85 -10.36 -21.37
C LEU A 27 -2.35 -9.21 -22.26
N SER A 28 -1.41 -8.47 -22.86
CA SER A 28 -1.70 -7.36 -23.79
C SER A 28 -2.49 -7.85 -25.00
N GLY A 29 -2.02 -8.91 -25.69
CA GLY A 29 -2.74 -9.45 -26.85
C GLY A 29 -4.11 -10.02 -26.51
N ARG A 30 -4.26 -10.61 -25.32
CA ARG A 30 -5.57 -11.06 -24.81
C ARG A 30 -6.50 -9.89 -24.56
N LEU A 31 -6.00 -8.84 -23.92
CA LEU A 31 -6.77 -7.64 -23.64
C LEU A 31 -7.23 -6.97 -24.94
N ALA A 32 -6.34 -6.80 -25.92
CA ALA A 32 -6.70 -6.24 -27.23
C ALA A 32 -7.85 -7.00 -27.88
N ARG A 33 -7.80 -8.34 -27.86
CA ARG A 33 -8.88 -9.20 -28.37
C ARG A 33 -10.20 -9.01 -27.60
N LEU A 34 -10.15 -8.86 -26.28
CA LEU A 34 -11.34 -8.62 -25.47
C LEU A 34 -11.92 -7.23 -25.69
N CYS A 35 -11.07 -6.20 -25.79
CA CYS A 35 -11.46 -4.83 -26.09
C CYS A 35 -12.16 -4.72 -27.45
N SER A 36 -11.67 -5.43 -28.47
CA SER A 36 -12.31 -5.44 -29.80
C SER A 36 -13.74 -6.01 -29.78
N GLN A 37 -14.09 -6.83 -28.79
CA GLN A 37 -15.45 -7.38 -28.65
C GLN A 37 -16.43 -6.39 -28.01
N ILE A 38 -15.93 -5.35 -27.33
CA ILE A 38 -16.75 -4.37 -26.60
C ILE A 38 -16.51 -2.94 -27.07
N GLU A 39 -15.79 -2.74 -28.17
CA GLU A 39 -15.43 -1.42 -28.71
C GLU A 39 -16.65 -0.51 -28.92
N ALA A 40 -17.79 -1.09 -29.30
CA ALA A 40 -19.06 -0.37 -29.43
C ALA A 40 -19.59 0.21 -28.09
N GLN A 41 -19.25 -0.42 -26.96
CA GLN A 41 -19.66 -0.01 -25.61
C GLN A 41 -18.56 0.78 -24.89
N TRP A 42 -17.30 0.50 -25.20
CA TRP A 42 -16.12 1.12 -24.60
C TRP A 42 -15.06 1.39 -25.66
N LYS A 43 -15.19 2.54 -26.31
CA LYS A 43 -14.40 2.93 -27.49
C LYS A 43 -12.89 2.98 -27.21
N ASP A 44 -12.50 3.52 -26.06
CA ASP A 44 -11.08 3.67 -25.68
C ASP A 44 -10.64 2.56 -24.71
N CYS A 45 -11.17 1.34 -24.88
CA CYS A 45 -10.90 0.23 -23.97
C CYS A 45 -9.42 0.01 -23.76
N GLU A 46 -8.62 -0.23 -24.80
CA GLU A 46 -7.18 -0.52 -24.67
C GLU A 46 -6.40 0.66 -24.08
N ALA A 47 -6.67 1.87 -24.56
CA ALA A 47 -6.03 3.09 -24.08
C ALA A 47 -6.31 3.37 -22.59
N SER A 48 -7.47 2.94 -22.07
CA SER A 48 -7.82 3.12 -20.66
C SER A 48 -6.95 2.28 -19.71
N TRP A 49 -6.23 1.27 -20.21
CA TRP A 49 -5.32 0.44 -19.39
C TRP A 49 -3.94 1.07 -19.23
N ASN A 50 -3.85 2.40 -19.12
CA ASN A 50 -2.64 3.15 -18.79
C ASN A 50 -2.72 3.66 -17.35
N PHE A 51 -2.48 2.79 -16.37
CA PHE A 51 -2.57 3.11 -14.93
C PHE A 51 -1.44 4.04 -14.43
N SER A 52 -1.11 5.08 -15.19
CA SER A 52 0.04 5.99 -15.04
C SER A 52 0.10 6.74 -13.72
N THR A 53 -1.04 6.88 -13.03
CA THR A 53 -1.13 7.53 -11.71
C THR A 53 -0.68 6.62 -10.57
N PHE A 54 -0.34 5.36 -10.85
CA PHE A 54 0.01 4.37 -9.85
C PHE A 54 1.45 3.88 -10.00
N ALA A 55 1.97 3.40 -8.87
CA ALA A 55 3.18 2.64 -8.81
C ALA A 55 2.95 1.48 -7.82
N LEU A 56 3.52 0.33 -8.12
CA LEU A 56 3.31 -0.90 -7.35
C LEU A 56 4.67 -1.54 -7.04
N ASP A 57 4.79 -2.17 -5.86
CA ASP A 57 5.95 -3.00 -5.57
C ASP A 57 5.93 -4.28 -6.40
N GLU A 58 7.06 -4.97 -6.43
CA GLU A 58 7.25 -6.19 -7.20
C GLU A 58 6.20 -7.28 -6.90
N GLU A 59 5.90 -7.51 -5.63
CA GLU A 59 4.98 -8.57 -5.21
C GLU A 59 3.54 -8.23 -5.65
N SER A 60 3.13 -6.99 -5.43
CA SER A 60 1.81 -6.51 -5.85
C SER A 60 1.63 -6.55 -7.37
N MET A 61 2.65 -6.18 -8.14
CA MET A 61 2.64 -6.31 -9.59
C MET A 61 2.41 -7.76 -10.02
N ASN A 62 3.18 -8.71 -9.48
CA ASN A 62 3.03 -10.13 -9.81
C ASN A 62 1.63 -10.65 -9.46
N LYS A 63 1.12 -10.32 -8.27
CA LYS A 63 -0.24 -10.68 -7.83
C LYS A 63 -1.30 -10.17 -8.79
N VAL A 64 -1.19 -8.90 -9.20
CA VAL A 64 -2.22 -8.28 -10.03
C VAL A 64 -2.16 -8.76 -11.47
N THR A 65 -0.97 -8.98 -12.03
CA THR A 65 -0.81 -9.58 -13.36
C THR A 65 -1.42 -10.99 -13.41
N GLU A 66 -1.11 -11.84 -12.42
CA GLU A 66 -1.70 -13.18 -12.31
C GLU A 66 -3.22 -13.13 -12.15
N LYS A 67 -3.72 -12.23 -11.30
CA LYS A 67 -5.16 -12.07 -11.09
C LYS A 67 -5.85 -11.63 -12.37
N THR A 68 -5.30 -10.64 -13.08
CA THR A 68 -5.83 -10.16 -14.36
C THR A 68 -5.81 -11.26 -15.39
N HIS A 69 -4.71 -12.01 -15.52
CA HIS A 69 -4.63 -13.15 -16.43
C HIS A 69 -5.78 -14.14 -16.22
N ARG A 70 -6.02 -14.52 -14.96
CA ARG A 70 -7.10 -15.45 -14.60
C ARG A 70 -8.50 -14.86 -14.86
N VAL A 71 -8.73 -13.61 -14.49
CA VAL A 71 -10.04 -12.95 -14.68
C VAL A 71 -10.36 -12.81 -16.17
N LEU A 72 -9.42 -12.32 -16.98
CA LEU A 72 -9.60 -12.22 -18.43
C LEU A 72 -9.86 -13.60 -19.03
N ARG A 73 -9.17 -14.65 -18.56
CA ARG A 73 -9.42 -16.02 -19.03
C ARG A 73 -10.85 -16.50 -18.72
N VAL A 74 -11.35 -16.21 -17.53
CA VAL A 74 -12.73 -16.56 -17.15
C VAL A 74 -13.74 -15.80 -18.01
N MET A 75 -13.49 -14.51 -18.29
CA MET A 75 -14.34 -13.71 -19.17
C MET A 75 -14.37 -14.24 -20.59
N GLU A 76 -13.23 -14.69 -21.13
CA GLU A 76 -13.16 -15.38 -22.43
C GLU A 76 -14.03 -16.63 -22.46
N ILE A 77 -13.88 -17.51 -21.47
CA ILE A 77 -14.60 -18.79 -21.40
C ILE A 77 -16.12 -18.56 -21.27
N LYS A 78 -16.52 -17.62 -20.42
CA LYS A 78 -17.93 -17.30 -20.17
C LYS A 78 -18.54 -16.33 -21.19
N ARG A 79 -17.75 -15.82 -22.13
CA ARG A 79 -18.12 -14.73 -23.06
C ARG A 79 -18.74 -13.51 -22.37
N SER A 80 -18.27 -13.20 -21.16
CA SER A 80 -18.82 -12.13 -20.31
C SER A 80 -18.03 -10.83 -20.46
N PHE A 81 -17.86 -10.34 -21.69
CA PHE A 81 -16.97 -9.22 -22.00
C PHE A 81 -17.42 -7.87 -21.44
N SER A 82 -18.73 -7.69 -21.28
CA SER A 82 -19.32 -6.50 -20.63
C SER A 82 -18.88 -6.30 -19.18
N SER A 83 -18.28 -7.32 -18.55
CA SER A 83 -17.70 -7.21 -17.21
C SER A 83 -16.30 -6.58 -17.18
N LEU A 84 -15.67 -6.38 -18.35
CA LEU A 84 -14.31 -5.84 -18.44
C LEU A 84 -14.19 -4.40 -17.90
N PRO A 85 -15.10 -3.45 -18.19
CA PRO A 85 -15.07 -2.11 -17.61
C PRO A 85 -15.20 -2.12 -16.09
N LEU A 86 -16.06 -3.00 -15.54
CA LEU A 86 -16.24 -3.15 -14.09
C LEU A 86 -14.95 -3.63 -13.42
N TYR A 87 -14.28 -4.60 -14.04
CA TYR A 87 -13.01 -5.10 -13.53
C TYR A 87 -11.91 -4.03 -13.59
N TRP A 88 -11.82 -3.29 -14.69
CA TRP A 88 -10.89 -2.16 -14.80
C TRP A 88 -11.15 -1.09 -13.73
N GLN A 89 -12.41 -0.71 -13.50
CA GLN A 89 -12.77 0.26 -12.44
C GLN A 89 -12.39 -0.26 -11.06
N TRP A 90 -12.58 -1.54 -10.79
CA TRP A 90 -12.18 -2.17 -9.53
C TRP A 90 -10.66 -2.17 -9.33
N LEU A 91 -9.87 -2.40 -10.40
CA LEU A 91 -8.41 -2.25 -10.33
C LEU A 91 -8.03 -0.82 -9.95
N GLN A 92 -8.59 0.17 -10.66
CA GLN A 92 -8.25 1.59 -10.47
C GLN A 92 -8.66 2.12 -9.09
N LYS A 93 -9.90 1.86 -8.66
CA LYS A 93 -10.49 2.49 -7.47
C LYS A 93 -10.25 1.71 -6.19
N THR A 94 -10.00 0.42 -6.28
CA THR A 94 -9.91 -0.44 -5.10
C THR A 94 -8.54 -1.09 -4.99
N LYS A 95 -8.14 -1.91 -5.97
CA LYS A 95 -6.96 -2.75 -5.77
C LYS A 95 -5.63 -2.03 -5.83
N PHE A 96 -5.45 -1.09 -6.75
CA PHE A 96 -4.20 -0.37 -6.85
C PHE A 96 -3.97 0.53 -5.61
N PRO A 97 -4.98 1.27 -5.11
CA PRO A 97 -4.87 1.95 -3.82
C PRO A 97 -4.57 1.02 -2.64
N GLU A 98 -5.21 -0.16 -2.60
CA GLU A 98 -4.99 -1.17 -1.55
C GLU A 98 -3.54 -1.68 -1.56
N TYR A 99 -3.02 -2.10 -2.71
CA TYR A 99 -1.63 -2.54 -2.84
C TYR A 99 -0.62 -1.45 -2.55
N ASN A 100 -0.88 -0.22 -2.98
CA ASN A 100 0.02 0.89 -2.68
C ASN A 100 0.07 1.15 -1.16
N ARG A 101 -1.07 1.04 -0.47
CA ARG A 101 -1.12 1.10 1.00
C ARG A 101 -0.39 -0.08 1.63
N GLU A 102 -0.59 -1.30 1.15
CA GLU A 102 0.13 -2.49 1.65
C GLU A 102 1.65 -2.34 1.50
N ALA A 103 2.11 -1.82 0.37
CA ALA A 103 3.53 -1.64 0.06
C ALA A 103 4.19 -0.50 0.85
N LEU A 104 3.47 0.59 1.11
CA LEU A 104 4.02 1.81 1.73
C LEU A 104 3.80 1.89 3.24
N CYS A 105 3.03 0.98 3.81
CA CYS A 105 2.72 0.96 5.23
C CYS A 105 3.47 -0.15 5.96
N SER A 106 3.70 0.07 7.27
CA SER A 106 4.20 -0.98 8.16
C SER A 106 3.21 -2.15 8.22
N PRO A 107 3.67 -3.41 8.27
CA PRO A 107 5.05 -3.86 8.46
C PRO A 107 5.88 -4.03 7.18
N ALA A 108 5.31 -3.83 5.99
CA ALA A 108 6.01 -4.09 4.74
C ALA A 108 7.11 -3.04 4.44
N CYS A 109 6.87 -1.79 4.80
CA CYS A 109 7.77 -0.68 4.51
C CYS A 109 8.55 -0.20 5.74
N TRP A 110 9.88 -0.32 5.74
CA TRP A 110 10.77 0.08 6.84
C TRP A 110 11.75 1.18 6.41
N GLY A 111 11.25 2.42 6.29
CA GLY A 111 12.02 3.60 5.87
C GLY A 111 11.75 3.97 4.41
N SER A 112 12.15 3.11 3.49
CA SER A 112 11.85 3.23 2.05
C SER A 112 11.51 1.87 1.43
N THR A 113 10.92 1.92 0.24
CA THR A 113 10.66 0.75 -0.60
C THR A 113 10.81 1.13 -2.07
N ILE A 114 10.95 0.14 -2.95
CA ILE A 114 11.01 0.33 -4.40
C ILE A 114 9.62 0.09 -4.97
N LEU A 115 9.08 1.09 -5.66
CA LEU A 115 7.88 0.94 -6.48
C LEU A 115 8.24 1.06 -7.95
N TYR A 116 7.45 0.40 -8.80
CA TYR A 116 7.60 0.46 -10.24
C TYR A 116 6.52 1.34 -10.85
N ASN A 117 6.93 2.28 -11.69
CA ASN A 117 6.02 3.20 -12.36
C ASN A 117 5.15 2.43 -13.36
N CYS A 118 3.83 2.57 -13.26
CA CYS A 118 2.91 1.89 -14.16
C CYS A 118 2.82 2.50 -15.57
N SER A 119 3.65 3.47 -15.93
CA SER A 119 3.79 3.96 -17.30
C SER A 119 5.08 3.48 -17.94
N THR A 120 6.19 3.59 -17.20
CA THR A 120 7.54 3.36 -17.74
C THR A 120 8.13 2.01 -17.32
N CYS A 121 7.46 1.27 -16.43
CA CYS A 121 7.99 0.04 -15.81
C CYS A 121 9.32 0.22 -15.08
N GLU A 122 9.75 1.46 -14.82
CA GLU A 122 10.98 1.77 -14.11
C GLU A 122 10.76 1.75 -12.60
N GLY A 123 11.69 1.14 -11.88
CA GLY A 123 11.72 1.13 -10.42
C GLY A 123 12.28 2.44 -9.87
N PHE A 124 11.65 2.98 -8.84
CA PHE A 124 12.12 4.15 -8.10
C PHE A 124 11.91 3.97 -6.60
N GLU A 125 12.82 4.54 -5.82
CA GLU A 125 12.75 4.49 -4.37
C GLU A 125 11.77 5.54 -3.84
N VAL A 126 10.94 5.15 -2.89
CA VAL A 126 10.00 6.02 -2.19
C VAL A 126 10.05 5.78 -0.69
N LEU A 127 9.95 6.87 0.06
CA LEU A 127 9.83 6.82 1.51
C LEU A 127 8.46 6.26 1.92
N CYS A 128 8.46 5.48 2.99
CA CYS A 128 7.24 4.89 3.55
C CYS A 128 6.25 5.98 3.99
N TRP A 129 4.96 5.63 3.95
CA TRP A 129 3.93 6.55 4.43
C TRP A 129 3.93 6.67 5.95
N PRO A 130 3.62 7.86 6.49
CA PRO A 130 3.43 8.04 7.93
C PRO A 130 2.30 7.15 8.46
N GLN A 131 2.46 6.69 9.71
CA GLN A 131 1.49 5.80 10.36
C GLN A 131 0.06 6.36 10.35
N LYS A 132 -0.12 7.67 10.59
CA LYS A 132 -1.41 8.36 10.52
C LYS A 132 -2.09 8.28 9.15
N ARG A 133 -1.33 8.28 8.06
CA ARG A 133 -1.87 8.10 6.69
C ARG A 133 -2.26 6.64 6.46
N CYS A 134 -1.46 5.71 6.99
CA CYS A 134 -1.70 4.28 6.88
C CYS A 134 -2.87 3.79 7.72
N PHE A 135 -3.08 4.36 8.91
CA PHE A 135 -4.08 3.91 9.88
C PHE A 135 -4.70 5.15 10.55
N PRO A 136 -5.75 5.74 9.97
CA PRO A 136 -6.43 6.88 10.60
C PRO A 136 -6.98 6.46 11.97
N GLY A 137 -6.56 7.16 13.03
CA GLY A 137 -6.93 6.86 14.42
C GLY A 137 -5.92 6.01 15.21
N SER A 138 -4.83 5.53 14.59
CA SER A 138 -3.75 4.92 15.37
C SER A 138 -2.92 6.01 16.06
N HIS A 139 -2.59 5.81 17.34
CA HIS A 139 -1.59 6.64 18.01
C HIS A 139 -0.21 6.36 17.43
N ASP A 140 0.54 7.42 17.13
CA ASP A 140 1.95 7.29 16.79
C ASP A 140 2.68 6.63 17.98
N LEU A 141 3.73 5.85 17.73
CA LEU A 141 4.57 5.27 18.79
C LEU A 141 5.04 6.31 19.82
N ARG A 142 5.26 7.56 19.37
CA ARG A 142 5.60 8.69 20.23
C ARG A 142 4.44 9.10 21.15
N GLU A 143 3.22 9.16 20.63
CA GLU A 143 2.02 9.46 21.42
C GLU A 143 1.74 8.35 22.44
N ALA A 144 1.82 7.08 22.01
CA ALA A 144 1.69 5.93 22.91
C ALA A 144 2.74 5.96 24.03
N ARG A 145 3.99 6.30 23.71
CA ARG A 145 5.07 6.46 24.69
C ARG A 145 4.80 7.59 25.69
N ILE A 146 4.30 8.73 25.22
CA ILE A 146 3.93 9.86 26.10
C ILE A 146 2.80 9.46 27.04
N LEU A 147 1.74 8.84 26.52
CA LEU A 147 0.61 8.38 27.33
C LEU A 147 1.05 7.36 28.39
N LEU A 148 1.90 6.41 28.02
CA LEU A 148 2.48 5.46 28.98
C LEU A 148 3.27 6.17 30.08
N LEU A 149 4.15 7.10 29.72
CA LEU A 149 4.92 7.87 30.70
C LEU A 149 4.00 8.67 31.64
N CYS A 150 2.93 9.27 31.12
CA CYS A 150 1.94 9.97 31.94
C CYS A 150 1.24 9.03 32.93
N VAL A 151 0.79 7.85 32.48
CA VAL A 151 0.13 6.85 33.33
C VAL A 151 1.08 6.29 34.39
N PHE A 152 2.33 5.98 34.02
CA PHE A 152 3.34 5.56 34.99
C PHE A 152 3.62 6.66 36.02
N GLY A 153 3.73 7.91 35.58
CA GLY A 153 3.92 9.06 36.45
C GLY A 153 2.78 9.23 37.45
N THR A 154 1.52 9.11 37.03
CA THR A 154 0.37 9.25 37.94
C THR A 154 0.29 8.11 38.95
N ILE A 155 0.55 6.88 38.54
CA ILE A 155 0.56 5.71 39.45
C ILE A 155 1.67 5.86 40.50
N LEU A 156 2.87 6.28 40.08
CA LEU A 156 3.99 6.51 41.01
C LEU A 156 3.66 7.60 42.02
N LEU A 157 3.09 8.73 41.57
CA LEU A 157 2.69 9.82 42.46
C LEU A 157 1.62 9.38 43.47
N LEU A 158 0.61 8.62 43.02
CA LEU A 158 -0.41 8.07 43.90
C LEU A 158 0.17 7.08 44.93
N GLY A 159 1.14 6.26 44.51
CA GLY A 159 1.86 5.36 45.40
C GLY A 159 2.66 6.11 46.47
N VAL A 160 3.39 7.16 46.08
CA VAL A 160 4.14 8.01 47.03
C VAL A 160 3.20 8.71 48.01
N LEU A 161 2.10 9.29 47.53
CA LEU A 161 1.10 9.94 48.39
C LEU A 161 0.48 8.94 49.39
N SER A 162 0.18 7.73 48.95
CA SER A 162 -0.34 6.67 49.82
C SER A 162 0.65 6.31 50.92
N LEU A 163 1.94 6.15 50.58
CA LEU A 163 3.02 5.89 51.54
C LEU A 163 3.19 7.02 52.56
N VAL A 164 3.14 8.28 52.12
CA VAL A 164 3.25 9.45 53.00
C VAL A 164 2.08 9.50 53.99
N VAL A 165 0.85 9.23 53.53
CA VAL A 165 -0.34 9.19 54.37
C VAL A 165 -0.25 8.05 55.39
N GLU A 166 0.17 6.85 54.97
CA GLU A 166 0.35 5.71 55.87
C GLU A 166 1.45 5.98 56.92
N PHE A 167 2.56 6.59 56.51
CA PHE A 167 3.64 6.97 57.42
C PHE A 167 3.16 7.91 58.53
N HIS A 168 2.48 9.01 58.16
CA HIS A 168 1.94 9.95 59.15
C HIS A 168 0.86 9.34 60.05
N PHE A 169 0.02 8.45 59.50
CA PHE A 169 -0.97 7.74 60.31
C PHE A 169 -0.30 6.82 61.35
N LEU A 170 0.75 6.10 60.96
CA LEU A 170 1.52 5.26 61.87
C LEU A 170 2.24 6.09 62.93
N GLU A 171 2.84 7.21 62.55
CA GLU A 171 3.51 8.15 63.46
C GLU A 171 2.53 8.69 64.52
N ALA A 172 1.36 9.17 64.10
CA ALA A 172 0.31 9.64 65.01
C ALA A 172 -0.19 8.53 65.95
N LYS A 173 -0.31 7.29 65.46
CA LYS A 173 -0.72 6.13 66.28
C LYS A 173 0.35 5.74 67.31
N ILE A 174 1.63 5.92 67.00
CA ILE A 174 2.74 5.67 67.93
C ILE A 174 2.73 6.73 69.04
N ASP A 175 2.54 8.01 68.70
CA ASP A 175 2.49 9.10 69.67
C ASP A 175 1.31 8.99 70.64
N LEU A 176 0.13 8.59 70.15
CA LEU A 176 -1.04 8.32 71.00
C LEU A 176 -0.82 7.15 71.96
N ARG A 177 0.02 6.17 71.62
CA ARG A 177 0.32 5.01 72.46
C ARG A 177 1.39 5.30 73.52
N ARG A 178 2.09 6.43 73.41
CA ARG A 178 3.19 6.84 74.29
C ARG A 178 2.74 7.84 75.37
N ARG A 179 1.53 8.41 75.26
CA ARG A 179 0.85 9.16 76.32
C ARG A 179 -0.04 8.23 77.15
#